data_AF-A0A950CS42-F1
#
_entry.id   AF-A0A950CS42-F1
#
_cell.length_a   1.000
_cell.length_b   1.000
_cell.length_c   1.000
_cell.angle_alpha   90.00
_cell.angle_beta   90.00
_cell.angle_gamma   90.00
#
_symmetry.space_group_name_H-M   'P 1'
#
loop_
_entity.id
_entity.type
_entity.pdbx_description
1 polymer ?
#
loop_
_entity_poly.entity_id
_entity_poly.type
_entity_poly.pdbx_seq_one_letter_code
_entity_poly.pdbx_strand_id
1 'polypeptide(L)'
;MPNLIRSIDIDNIAVDEKNRWHLETPGHAGWVRTARPDDPNRYLMLSADYHRNEPSILWYTRLDERFRKRAPHIEVDEKGDKWLMVGG
;
A
#
# COMPACT_ATOMS: atom_id res chain seq x y z
N MET A 1 -0.76 -31.76 12.71
CA MET A 1 0.30 -31.47 11.73
C MET A 1 0.81 -30.06 11.99
N PRO A 2 2.01 -29.86 12.54
CA PRO A 2 2.49 -28.51 12.85
C PRO A 2 3.02 -27.80 11.59
N ASN A 3 2.73 -26.51 11.53
CA ASN A 3 2.98 -25.60 10.41
C ASN A 3 4.48 -25.43 10.13
N LEU A 4 4.88 -25.67 8.88
CA LEU A 4 6.20 -25.36 8.35
C LEU A 4 6.24 -23.89 7.88
N ILE A 5 6.34 -22.95 8.81
CA ILE A 5 6.85 -21.61 8.48
C ILE A 5 8.36 -21.72 8.56
N ARG A 6 9.04 -21.81 7.41
CA ARG A 6 10.50 -21.67 7.36
C ARG A 6 10.84 -20.29 7.92
N SER A 7 11.55 -20.25 9.03
CA SER A 7 12.24 -19.05 9.49
C SER A 7 13.18 -18.60 8.37
N ILE A 8 12.88 -17.47 7.74
CA ILE A 8 13.88 -16.77 6.94
C ILE A 8 14.90 -16.26 7.95
N ASP A 9 16.13 -16.74 7.84
CA ASP A 9 17.26 -16.26 8.62
C ASP A 9 17.63 -14.86 8.07
N ILE A 10 16.94 -13.82 8.57
CA ILE A 10 17.10 -12.43 8.12
C ILE A 10 18.53 -11.92 8.35
N ASP A 11 19.28 -12.60 9.22
CA ASP A 11 20.64 -12.23 9.60
C ASP A 11 21.72 -12.71 8.59
N ASN A 12 21.36 -13.50 7.58
CA ASN A 12 22.29 -14.08 6.60
C ASN A 12 21.92 -13.79 5.12
N ILE A 13 21.57 -12.54 4.80
CA ILE A 13 21.42 -12.13 3.40
C ILE A 13 22.82 -11.84 2.83
N ALA A 14 23.34 -12.77 2.02
CA ALA A 14 24.58 -12.55 1.27
C ALA A 14 24.37 -11.45 0.21
N VAL A 15 24.97 -10.27 0.44
CA VAL A 15 24.97 -9.14 -0.51
C VAL A 15 26.25 -9.17 -1.33
N ASP A 16 26.12 -9.18 -2.66
CA ASP A 16 27.28 -9.16 -3.56
C ASP A 16 28.04 -7.83 -3.51
N GLU A 17 29.29 -7.83 -3.96
CA GLU A 17 30.19 -6.67 -3.92
C GLU A 17 29.60 -5.42 -4.59
N LYS A 18 28.85 -5.57 -5.69
CA LYS A 18 28.27 -4.43 -6.42
C LYS A 18 27.11 -3.80 -5.66
N ASN A 19 26.44 -4.56 -4.79
CA ASN A 19 25.30 -4.11 -4.00
C ASN A 19 25.66 -3.74 -2.55
N ARG A 20 26.93 -3.90 -2.13
CA ARG A 20 27.40 -3.56 -0.77
C ARG A 20 27.11 -2.12 -0.36
N TRP A 21 27.17 -1.17 -1.29
CA TRP A 21 26.94 0.25 -1.01
C TRP A 21 25.51 0.59 -0.57
N HIS A 22 24.52 -0.28 -0.83
CA HIS A 22 23.14 -0.08 -0.34
C HIS A 22 23.00 -0.23 1.18
N LEU A 23 23.95 -0.92 1.83
CA LEU A 23 23.92 -1.16 3.28
C LEU A 23 24.45 0.02 4.09
N GLU A 24 25.23 0.89 3.46
CA GLU A 24 25.86 2.04 4.10
C GLU A 24 25.16 3.31 3.62
N THR A 25 24.40 3.93 4.52
CA THR A 25 23.87 5.27 4.30
C THR A 25 24.21 6.15 5.49
N PRO A 26 24.73 7.37 5.29
CA PRO A 26 24.91 8.33 6.38
C PRO A 26 23.56 8.73 6.99
N GLY A 27 22.44 8.39 6.34
CA GLY A 27 21.10 8.72 6.80
C GLY A 27 20.95 10.23 6.99
N HIS A 28 20.55 10.64 8.18
CA HIS A 28 20.39 12.05 8.56
C HIS A 28 21.56 12.58 9.39
N ALA A 29 22.74 11.95 9.35
CA ALA A 29 23.92 12.40 10.08
C ALA A 29 24.29 13.83 9.66
N GLY A 30 24.47 14.72 10.64
CA GLY A 30 24.81 16.13 10.42
C GLY A 30 23.62 17.03 10.04
N TRP A 31 22.40 16.51 9.94
CA TRP A 31 21.22 17.33 9.67
C TRP A 31 20.75 18.00 10.96
N VAL A 32 20.39 19.29 10.87
CA VAL A 32 19.89 20.09 12.01
C VAL A 32 18.52 19.59 12.49
N ARG A 33 17.74 18.98 11.60
CA ARG A 33 16.42 18.40 11.84
C ARG A 33 16.29 17.11 11.04
N THR A 34 15.39 16.22 11.44
CA THR A 34 15.19 14.93 10.77
C THR A 34 13.71 14.67 10.49
N ALA A 35 13.42 13.63 9.69
CA ALA A 35 12.07 13.13 9.48
C ALA A 35 11.64 12.05 10.50
N ARG A 36 12.50 11.76 11.49
CA ARG A 36 12.23 10.70 12.47
C ARG A 36 11.16 11.14 13.48
N PRO A 37 10.35 10.21 14.01
CA PRO A 37 9.24 10.55 14.89
C PRO A 37 9.66 11.14 16.24
N ASP A 38 10.87 10.83 16.71
CA ASP A 38 11.46 11.22 18.00
C ASP A 38 12.16 12.58 17.98
N ASP A 39 12.36 13.20 16.80
CA ASP A 39 12.88 14.57 16.72
C ASP A 39 11.79 15.58 17.13
N PRO A 40 12.01 16.39 18.20
CA PRO A 40 11.01 17.31 18.72
C PRO A 40 10.65 18.42 17.72
N ASN A 41 11.51 18.67 16.71
CA ASN A 41 11.27 19.60 15.63
C ASN A 41 11.39 18.91 14.26
N ARG A 42 10.80 17.71 14.12
CA ARG A 42 10.85 16.96 12.85
C ARG A 42 10.31 17.74 11.65
N TYR A 43 10.74 17.37 10.45
CA TYR A 43 10.19 17.91 9.21
C TYR A 43 8.71 17.52 9.04
N LEU A 44 7.93 18.42 8.45
CA LEU A 44 6.62 18.07 7.92
C LEU A 44 6.83 17.18 6.70
N MET A 45 6.40 15.92 6.81
CA MET A 45 6.45 14.96 5.71
C MET A 45 5.10 14.97 4.99
N LEU A 46 5.12 15.25 3.69
CA LEU A 46 3.94 15.18 2.84
C LEU A 46 4.05 13.91 2.00
N SER A 47 3.08 13.00 2.15
CA SER A 47 3.03 11.82 1.30
C SER A 47 2.66 12.24 -0.11
N ALA A 48 3.49 11.85 -1.09
CA ALA A 48 3.16 12.02 -2.51
C ALA A 48 2.17 10.96 -3.00
N ASP A 49 1.93 9.92 -2.21
CA ASP A 49 1.04 8.81 -2.54
C ASP A 49 0.05 8.56 -1.40
N TYR A 50 -1.23 8.62 -1.71
CA TYR A 50 -2.32 8.35 -0.79
C TYR A 50 -3.54 7.89 -1.57
N HIS A 51 -4.15 6.79 -1.10
CA HIS A 51 -5.38 6.25 -1.65
C HIS A 51 -6.55 6.51 -0.71
N ARG A 52 -7.72 6.77 -1.30
CA ARG A 52 -8.97 6.85 -0.56
C ARG A 52 -9.95 5.86 -1.13
N ASN A 53 -10.51 5.01 -0.28
CA ASN A 53 -11.59 4.12 -0.68
C ASN A 53 -12.83 4.93 -1.09
N GLU A 54 -13.34 4.64 -2.27
CA GLU A 54 -14.53 5.25 -2.80
C GLU A 54 -15.78 4.76 -2.05
N PRO A 55 -16.83 5.61 -1.95
CA PRO A 55 -18.15 5.13 -1.60
C PRO A 55 -18.59 4.04 -2.59
N SER A 56 -19.19 2.94 -2.11
CA SER A 56 -19.62 1.82 -2.94
C SER A 56 -20.65 2.19 -4.01
N ILE A 57 -21.36 3.30 -3.83
CA ILE A 57 -22.38 3.83 -4.75
C ILE A 57 -21.90 5.04 -5.57
N LEU A 58 -20.58 5.33 -5.57
CA LEU A 58 -20.01 6.51 -6.23
C LEU A 58 -20.47 6.62 -7.69
N TRP A 59 -20.29 5.55 -8.45
CA TRP A 59 -20.62 5.50 -9.88
C TRP A 59 -22.12 5.34 -10.12
N TYR A 60 -22.80 4.52 -9.31
CA TYR A 60 -24.24 4.31 -9.44
C TYR A 60 -25.04 5.61 -9.35
N THR A 61 -24.64 6.51 -8.45
CA THR A 61 -25.33 7.79 -8.22
C THR A 61 -24.96 8.91 -9.20
N ARG A 62 -23.86 8.74 -9.97
CA ARG A 62 -23.30 9.81 -10.81
C ARG A 62 -23.28 9.50 -12.31
N LEU A 63 -23.39 8.23 -12.68
CA LEU A 63 -23.46 7.82 -14.08
C LEU A 63 -24.92 7.64 -14.54
N ASP A 64 -25.12 7.96 -15.82
CA ASP A 64 -26.33 7.56 -16.55
C ASP A 64 -26.53 6.05 -16.44
N GLU A 65 -27.78 5.63 -16.32
CA GLU A 65 -28.16 4.24 -16.10
C GLU A 65 -27.55 3.29 -17.13
N ARG A 66 -27.46 3.71 -18.39
CA ARG A 66 -26.90 2.89 -19.49
C ARG A 66 -25.40 2.57 -19.30
N PHE A 67 -24.70 3.28 -18.43
CA PHE A 67 -23.28 3.08 -18.17
C PHE A 67 -22.96 2.45 -16.81
N ARG A 68 -23.93 2.33 -15.90
CA ARG A 68 -23.67 1.88 -14.50
C ARG A 68 -23.02 0.50 -14.43
N LYS A 69 -23.49 -0.45 -15.24
CA LYS A 69 -22.95 -1.82 -15.28
C LYS A 69 -21.55 -1.92 -15.91
N ARG A 70 -21.08 -0.86 -16.58
CA ARG A 70 -19.73 -0.82 -17.18
C ARG A 70 -18.68 -0.28 -16.21
N ALA A 71 -19.09 0.47 -15.19
CA ALA A 71 -18.20 0.96 -14.16
C ALA A 71 -17.96 -0.12 -13.09
N PRO A 72 -16.88 -0.02 -12.28
CA PRO A 72 -16.72 -0.89 -11.12
C PRO A 72 -17.89 -0.77 -10.17
N HIS A 73 -18.48 -1.90 -9.79
CA HIS A 73 -19.64 -1.95 -8.91
C HIS A 73 -19.70 -3.28 -8.14
N ILE A 74 -20.55 -3.33 -7.13
CA ILE A 74 -20.82 -4.55 -6.37
C ILE A 74 -22.10 -5.19 -6.91
N GLU A 75 -22.05 -6.49 -7.19
CA GLU A 75 -23.23 -7.32 -7.38
C GLU A 75 -23.41 -8.24 -6.16
N VAL A 76 -24.67 -8.55 -5.84
CA VAL A 76 -25.03 -9.48 -4.76
C VAL A 76 -25.71 -10.67 -5.41
N ASP A 77 -25.19 -11.87 -5.16
CA ASP A 77 -25.77 -13.08 -5.74
C ASP A 77 -26.95 -13.62 -4.91
N GLU A 78 -27.54 -14.72 -5.38
CA GLU A 78 -28.69 -15.37 -4.75
C GLU A 78 -28.41 -15.86 -3.31
N LYS A 79 -27.14 -16.08 -2.96
CA LYS A 79 -26.71 -16.51 -1.62
C LYS A 79 -26.40 -15.33 -0.70
N GLY A 80 -26.41 -14.11 -1.23
CA GLY A 80 -26.07 -12.89 -0.51
C GLY A 80 -24.59 -12.54 -0.54
N ASP A 81 -23.76 -13.28 -1.30
CA ASP A 81 -22.34 -12.98 -1.44
C ASP A 81 -22.14 -11.75 -2.34
N LYS A 82 -21.15 -10.92 -1.99
CA LYS A 82 -20.85 -9.66 -2.68
C LYS A 82 -19.65 -9.81 -3.59
N TRP A 83 -19.83 -9.48 -4.85
CA TRP A 83 -18.81 -9.59 -5.89
C TRP A 83 -18.43 -8.21 -6.40
N LEU A 84 -17.13 -7.87 -6.36
CA LEU A 84 -16.62 -6.68 -7.01
C LEU A 84 -16.44 -6.98 -8.50
N MET A 85 -17.29 -6.35 -9.31
CA MET A 85 -17.18 -6.37 -10.76
C MET A 85 -16.16 -5.31 -11.16
N VAL A 86 -15.00 -5.74 -11.66
CA VAL A 86 -14.00 -4.85 -12.25
C VAL A 86 -14.15 -4.96 -13.76
N GLY A 87 -14.30 -3.83 -14.45
CA GLY A 87 -14.53 -3.80 -15.90
C GLY A 87 -13.43 -4.53 -16.68
N GLY A 88 -13.86 -5.43 -17.57
CA GLY A 88 -13.02 -6.05 -18.60
C GLY A 88 -13.17 -5.35 -19.95
#